data_AF-A0A8H7LCT8-F1
#
_entry.id   AF-A0A8H7LCT8-F1
#
_cell.length_a   1.000
_cell.length_b   1.000
_cell.length_c   1.000
_cell.angle_alpha   90.00
_cell.angle_beta   90.00
_cell.angle_gamma   90.00
#
_symmetry.space_group_name_H-M   'P 1'
#
loop_
_entity.id
_entity.type
_entity.pdbx_description
1 polymer ?
#
loop_
_entity_poly.entity_id
_entity_poly.type
_entity_poly.pdbx_seq_one_letter_code
_entity_poly.pdbx_strand_id
1 'polypeptide(L)'
;MTYIWKARFEANERAITAALNASQFGNLFANAFKNPSFVLPLPKDGDGYEMHFVQWSFVGPHTTHCMLTSLAEYKLHKEYAKPHTTLMFHQELLGDSGVVLMNGQLEQDVPLSVEEALLLVLNVQRFYGAMTASLSAERKLELLRAFTQGDSAFSMDKLIEEAASLD
;
A
#
# COMPACT_ATOMS: atom_id res chain seq x y z
N MET A 1 -22.42 -2.44 -8.16
CA MET A 1 -21.12 -1.91 -8.60
C MET A 1 -19.95 -2.83 -8.24
N THR A 2 -19.78 -3.23 -6.98
CA THR A 2 -18.66 -4.10 -6.54
C THR A 2 -18.60 -5.47 -7.22
N TYR A 3 -19.75 -6.10 -7.53
CA TYR A 3 -19.79 -7.38 -8.25
C TYR A 3 -19.24 -7.29 -9.68
N ILE A 4 -19.59 -6.23 -10.43
CA ILE A 4 -19.08 -6.00 -11.78
C ILE A 4 -17.58 -5.75 -11.74
N TRP A 5 -17.11 -4.99 -10.74
CA TRP A 5 -15.69 -4.74 -10.55
C TRP A 5 -14.93 -6.03 -10.28
N LYS A 6 -15.42 -6.90 -9.39
CA LYS A 6 -14.79 -8.22 -9.15
C LYS A 6 -14.78 -9.09 -10.41
N ALA A 7 -15.92 -9.21 -11.10
CA ALA A 7 -16.04 -10.00 -12.34
C ALA A 7 -15.06 -9.53 -13.44
N ARG A 8 -14.78 -8.22 -13.52
CA ARG A 8 -13.83 -7.65 -14.49
C ARG A 8 -12.40 -8.18 -14.36
N PHE A 9 -12.02 -8.65 -13.17
CA PHE A 9 -10.67 -9.13 -12.84
C PHE A 9 -10.61 -10.61 -12.48
N GLU A 10 -11.74 -11.32 -12.49
CA GLU A 10 -11.87 -12.71 -12.02
C GLU A 10 -10.94 -13.70 -12.74
N ALA A 11 -10.66 -13.47 -14.03
CA ALA A 11 -9.78 -14.33 -14.81
C ALA A 11 -8.28 -14.13 -14.52
N ASN A 12 -7.91 -13.13 -13.71
CA ASN A 12 -6.52 -12.82 -13.39
C ASN A 12 -6.24 -13.13 -11.91
N GLU A 13 -5.62 -14.28 -11.66
CA GLU A 13 -5.25 -14.74 -10.31
C GLU A 13 -4.26 -13.82 -9.58
N ARG A 14 -3.57 -12.93 -10.31
CA ARG A 14 -2.65 -11.92 -9.78
C ARG A 14 -3.29 -10.53 -9.64
N ALA A 15 -4.58 -10.40 -9.92
CA ALA A 15 -5.31 -9.16 -9.70
C ALA A 15 -5.75 -9.06 -8.23
N ILE A 16 -5.56 -7.87 -7.66
CA ILE A 16 -6.06 -7.52 -6.33
C ILE A 16 -7.22 -6.55 -6.55
N THR A 17 -8.37 -6.76 -5.92
CA THR A 17 -9.51 -5.84 -6.07
C THR A 17 -10.09 -5.45 -4.72
N ALA A 18 -10.53 -4.20 -4.60
CA ALA A 18 -11.19 -3.68 -3.41
C ALA A 18 -12.16 -2.56 -3.78
N ALA A 19 -13.07 -2.26 -2.86
CA ALA A 19 -13.92 -1.08 -2.91
C ALA A 19 -13.85 -0.41 -1.54
N LEU A 20 -13.49 0.87 -1.53
CA LEU A 20 -13.36 1.68 -0.32
C LEU A 20 -14.52 2.67 -0.28
N ASN A 21 -15.02 2.97 0.91
CA ASN A 21 -15.94 4.09 1.08
C ASN A 21 -15.19 5.43 1.15
N ALA A 22 -15.94 6.53 1.05
CA ALA A 22 -15.40 7.88 1.08
C ALA A 22 -14.52 8.19 2.31
N SER A 23 -14.88 7.68 3.49
CA SER A 23 -14.11 7.91 4.72
C SER A 23 -12.79 7.15 4.71
N GLN A 24 -12.82 5.87 4.36
CA GLN A 24 -11.63 5.02 4.25
C GLN A 24 -10.63 5.60 3.25
N PHE A 25 -11.10 5.96 2.06
CA PHE A 25 -10.23 6.53 1.03
C PHE A 25 -9.77 7.94 1.39
N GLY A 26 -10.63 8.78 1.96
CA GLY A 26 -10.27 10.14 2.37
C GLY A 26 -9.11 10.17 3.37
N ASN A 27 -9.14 9.30 4.38
CA ASN A 27 -8.05 9.17 5.35
C ASN A 27 -6.75 8.68 4.69
N LEU A 28 -6.85 7.60 3.90
CA LEU A 28 -5.73 7.05 3.15
C LEU A 28 -5.09 8.09 2.22
N PHE A 29 -5.90 8.79 1.45
CA PHE A 29 -5.44 9.83 0.52
C PHE A 29 -4.77 10.99 1.25
N ALA A 30 -5.37 11.51 2.32
CA ALA A 30 -4.79 12.62 3.07
C ALA A 30 -3.43 12.28 3.70
N ASN A 31 -3.28 11.04 4.19
CA ASN A 31 -2.01 10.56 4.72
C ASN A 31 -1.00 10.27 3.61
N ALA A 32 -1.43 9.67 2.49
CA ALA A 32 -0.60 9.40 1.32
C ALA A 32 -0.06 10.69 0.71
N PHE A 33 -0.89 11.73 0.61
CA PHE A 33 -0.49 13.01 0.05
C PHE A 33 0.59 13.69 0.89
N LYS A 34 0.49 13.60 2.22
CA LYS A 34 1.50 14.17 3.15
C LYS A 34 2.74 13.31 3.29
N ASN A 35 2.63 12.01 3.04
CA ASN A 35 3.67 11.01 3.25
C ASN A 35 3.79 10.12 2.00
N PRO A 36 4.21 10.67 0.84
CA PRO A 36 4.10 9.98 -0.45
C PRO A 36 5.09 8.83 -0.62
N SER A 37 5.99 8.61 0.34
CA SER A 37 6.98 7.55 0.29
C SER A 37 7.15 6.90 1.66
N PHE A 38 7.28 5.58 1.67
CA PHE A 38 7.49 4.81 2.89
C PHE A 38 8.27 3.52 2.59
N VAL A 39 8.56 2.74 3.63
CA VAL A 39 9.09 1.39 3.50
C VAL A 39 8.25 0.44 4.33
N LEU A 40 8.02 -0.76 3.80
CA LEU A 40 7.30 -1.82 4.51
C LEU A 40 8.16 -3.10 4.55
N PRO A 41 8.23 -3.78 5.70
CA PRO A 41 8.86 -5.07 5.80
C PRO A 41 7.89 -6.17 5.33
N LEU A 42 8.43 -7.13 4.59
CA LEU A 42 7.77 -8.37 4.25
C LEU A 42 8.55 -9.52 4.92
N PRO A 43 7.92 -10.28 5.84
CA PRO A 43 8.58 -11.42 6.46
C PRO A 43 8.89 -12.50 5.41
N LYS A 44 10.07 -13.08 5.49
CA LYS A 44 10.55 -14.19 4.66
C LYS A 44 10.89 -15.39 5.55
N ASP A 45 11.02 -16.56 4.94
CA ASP A 45 11.43 -17.77 5.64
C ASP A 45 12.78 -17.57 6.36
N GLY A 46 12.87 -17.98 7.63
CA GLY A 46 14.10 -17.90 8.42
C GLY A 46 14.32 -16.58 9.19
N ASP A 47 13.24 -15.97 9.69
CA ASP A 47 13.24 -14.75 10.53
C ASP A 47 13.83 -13.49 9.87
N GLY A 48 13.96 -13.51 8.53
CA GLY A 48 14.40 -12.37 7.74
C GLY A 48 13.24 -11.49 7.28
N TYR A 49 13.54 -10.21 7.00
CA TYR A 49 12.60 -9.30 6.37
C TYR A 49 13.18 -8.74 5.08
N GLU A 50 12.38 -8.77 4.02
CA GLU A 50 12.65 -8.02 2.80
C GLU A 50 11.96 -6.66 2.90
N MET A 51 12.68 -5.58 2.57
CA MET A 51 12.12 -4.23 2.61
C MET A 51 11.60 -3.84 1.23
N HIS A 52 10.39 -3.28 1.21
CA HIS A 52 9.71 -2.81 0.01
C HIS A 52 9.44 -1.31 0.12
N PHE A 53 9.88 -0.57 -0.89
CA PHE A 53 9.59 0.84 -1.02
C PHE A 53 8.15 1.04 -1.50
N VAL A 54 7.41 1.89 -0.81
CA VAL A 54 6.06 2.31 -1.16
C VAL A 54 6.13 3.72 -1.72
N GLN A 55 5.54 3.96 -2.89
CA GLN A 55 5.48 5.27 -3.51
C GLN A 55 4.07 5.58 -4.00
N TRP A 56 3.55 6.74 -3.58
CA TRP A 56 2.27 7.28 -4.03
C TRP A 56 2.45 8.27 -5.17
N SER A 57 1.58 8.19 -6.17
CA SER A 57 1.55 9.12 -7.31
C SER A 57 0.13 9.61 -7.58
N PHE A 58 -0.02 10.93 -7.70
CA PHE A 58 -1.29 11.62 -7.85
C PHE A 58 -1.41 12.12 -9.30
N VAL A 59 -1.71 11.20 -10.22
CA VAL A 59 -1.60 11.39 -11.67
C VAL A 59 -2.74 12.18 -12.30
N GLY A 60 -3.82 12.42 -11.56
CA GLY A 60 -4.98 13.18 -12.05
C GLY A 60 -6.02 13.43 -10.96
N PRO A 61 -7.11 14.14 -11.30
CA PRO A 61 -8.14 14.55 -10.33
C PRO A 61 -8.92 13.37 -9.73
N HIS A 62 -8.98 12.23 -10.43
CA HIS A 62 -9.76 11.06 -10.00
C HIS A 62 -8.96 9.77 -9.96
N THR A 63 -7.63 9.85 -10.08
CA THR A 63 -6.78 8.66 -10.16
C THR A 63 -5.56 8.82 -9.27
N THR A 64 -5.34 7.85 -8.40
CA THR A 64 -4.18 7.78 -7.51
C THR A 64 -3.54 6.41 -7.62
N HIS A 65 -2.22 6.37 -7.72
CA HIS A 65 -1.46 5.13 -7.78
C HIS A 65 -0.64 4.93 -6.50
N CYS A 66 -0.50 3.67 -6.08
CA CYS A 66 0.45 3.23 -5.06
C CYS A 66 1.30 2.11 -5.65
N MET A 67 2.61 2.30 -5.70
CA MET A 67 3.57 1.39 -6.31
C MET A 67 4.46 0.82 -5.22
N LEU A 68 4.70 -0.50 -5.27
CA LEU A 68 5.57 -1.21 -4.36
C LEU A 68 6.73 -1.82 -5.13
N THR A 69 7.95 -1.55 -4.68
CA THR A 69 9.19 -2.01 -5.30
C THR A 69 10.10 -2.59 -4.23
N SER A 70 10.68 -3.77 -4.46
CA SER A 70 11.69 -4.32 -3.55
C SER A 70 12.91 -3.40 -3.49
N LEU A 71 13.49 -3.20 -2.30
CA LEU A 71 14.75 -2.46 -2.18
C LEU A 71 15.91 -3.17 -2.87
N ALA A 72 15.87 -4.50 -3.02
CA ALA A 72 16.89 -5.23 -3.77
C ALA A 72 16.85 -4.84 -5.26
N GLU A 73 15.65 -4.83 -5.84
CA GLU A 73 15.40 -4.40 -7.22
C GLU A 73 15.76 -2.93 -7.43
N TYR A 74 15.38 -2.06 -6.48
CA TYR A 74 15.72 -0.64 -6.51
C TYR A 74 17.23 -0.39 -6.47
N LYS A 75 17.99 -1.16 -5.66
CA LYS A 75 19.45 -1.03 -5.61
C LYS A 75 20.13 -1.48 -6.90
N LEU A 76 19.59 -2.51 -7.56
CA LEU A 76 20.16 -3.06 -8.78
C LEU A 76 19.89 -2.17 -10.00
N HIS A 77 18.66 -1.66 -10.14
CA HIS A 77 18.21 -0.97 -11.35
C HIS A 77 17.93 0.54 -11.19
N LYS A 78 17.97 1.07 -9.96
CA LYS A 78 17.75 2.49 -9.63
C LYS A 78 16.48 3.06 -10.27
N GLU A 79 16.61 4.04 -11.15
CA GLU A 79 15.50 4.70 -11.83
C GLU A 79 14.72 3.77 -12.80
N TYR A 80 15.31 2.64 -13.17
CA TYR A 80 14.67 1.62 -14.02
C TYR A 80 14.03 0.48 -13.23
N ALA A 81 14.09 0.52 -11.90
CA ALA A 81 13.48 -0.48 -11.04
C ALA A 81 11.96 -0.48 -11.23
N LYS A 82 11.42 -1.61 -11.67
CA LYS A 82 9.98 -1.75 -11.89
C LYS A 82 9.27 -2.13 -10.59
N PRO A 83 8.13 -1.50 -10.26
CA PRO A 83 7.34 -1.95 -9.13
C PRO A 83 6.81 -3.36 -9.41
N HIS A 84 6.93 -4.24 -8.43
CA HIS A 84 6.33 -5.58 -8.52
C HIS A 84 4.82 -5.52 -8.31
N THR A 85 4.31 -4.50 -7.61
CA THR A 85 2.88 -4.33 -7.37
C THR A 85 2.46 -2.89 -7.60
N THR A 86 1.44 -2.69 -8.43
CA THR A 86 0.86 -1.37 -8.69
C THR A 86 -0.63 -1.39 -8.36
N LEU A 87 -1.04 -0.53 -7.43
CA LEU A 87 -2.43 -0.28 -7.08
C LEU A 87 -2.91 0.99 -7.75
N MET A 88 -4.14 0.97 -8.28
CA MET A 88 -4.83 2.10 -8.88
C MET A 88 -6.15 2.32 -8.15
N PHE A 89 -6.37 3.54 -7.69
CA PHE A 89 -7.58 3.99 -7.00
C PHE A 89 -8.37 4.94 -7.91
N HIS A 90 -9.57 4.50 -8.29
CA HIS A 90 -10.52 5.14 -9.21
C HIS A 90 -11.60 5.86 -8.41
N GLN A 91 -11.59 7.19 -8.45
CA GLN A 91 -12.39 8.08 -7.59
C GLN A 91 -13.58 8.71 -8.31
N GLU A 92 -13.84 8.33 -9.56
CA GLU A 92 -14.90 8.87 -10.42
C GLU A 92 -16.28 8.68 -9.80
N LEU A 93 -16.47 7.59 -9.05
CA LEU A 93 -17.74 7.25 -8.40
C LEU A 93 -17.89 7.83 -6.98
N LEU A 94 -16.90 8.59 -6.50
CA LEU A 94 -16.88 9.09 -5.13
C LEU A 94 -18.01 10.10 -4.88
N GLY A 95 -18.24 11.02 -5.83
CA GLY A 95 -19.29 12.05 -5.71
C GLY A 95 -20.70 11.47 -5.78
N ASP A 96 -20.93 10.51 -6.67
CA ASP A 96 -22.27 9.99 -6.96
C ASP A 96 -22.68 8.83 -6.05
N SER A 97 -21.72 8.00 -5.63
CA SER A 97 -22.00 6.75 -4.91
C SER A 97 -21.19 6.56 -3.62
N GLY A 98 -20.28 7.48 -3.31
CA GLY A 98 -19.46 7.41 -2.10
C GLY A 98 -18.44 6.26 -2.11
N VAL A 99 -18.12 5.71 -3.28
CA VAL A 99 -17.24 4.54 -3.46
C VAL A 99 -16.04 4.89 -4.31
N VAL A 100 -14.88 4.40 -3.88
CA VAL A 100 -13.65 4.34 -4.67
C VAL A 100 -13.38 2.88 -5.02
N LEU A 101 -13.14 2.62 -6.30
CA LEU A 101 -12.78 1.28 -6.76
C LEU A 101 -11.26 1.18 -6.83
N MET A 102 -10.71 0.05 -6.39
CA MET A 102 -9.29 -0.21 -6.48
C MET A 102 -9.05 -1.49 -7.25
N ASN A 103 -8.08 -1.45 -8.17
CA ASN A 103 -7.44 -2.66 -8.69
C ASN A 103 -5.94 -2.59 -8.46
N GLY A 104 -5.33 -3.74 -8.19
CA GLY A 104 -3.91 -3.95 -8.09
C GLY A 104 -3.47 -5.00 -9.09
N GLN A 105 -2.28 -4.82 -9.63
CA GLN A 105 -1.62 -5.80 -10.49
C GLN A 105 -0.30 -6.21 -9.82
N LEU A 106 -0.11 -7.51 -9.61
CA LEU A 106 1.18 -8.11 -9.32
C LEU A 106 1.84 -8.51 -10.64
N GLU A 107 3.07 -8.04 -10.87
CA GLU A 107 3.84 -8.32 -12.08
C GLU A 107 4.10 -9.82 -12.24
N GLN A 108 4.35 -10.24 -13.48
CA GLN A 108 4.81 -11.60 -13.77
C GLN A 108 6.31 -11.71 -13.46
N ASP A 109 6.79 -12.93 -13.20
CA ASP A 109 8.22 -13.24 -13.03
C ASP A 109 8.94 -12.50 -11.87
N VAL A 110 8.19 -12.02 -10.88
CA VAL A 110 8.73 -11.51 -9.61
C VAL A 110 8.73 -12.61 -8.54
N PRO A 111 9.72 -12.65 -7.63
CA PRO A 111 9.80 -13.64 -6.55
C PRO A 111 8.89 -13.26 -5.37
N LEU A 112 7.62 -12.98 -5.67
CA LEU A 112 6.60 -12.56 -4.71
C LEU A 112 5.29 -13.32 -4.98
N SER A 113 4.73 -13.95 -3.95
CA SER A 113 3.42 -14.59 -4.03
C SER A 113 2.28 -13.56 -3.96
N VAL A 114 1.06 -14.00 -4.31
CA VAL A 114 -0.13 -13.14 -4.20
C VAL A 114 -0.43 -12.85 -2.73
N GLU A 115 -0.22 -13.81 -1.83
CA GLU A 115 -0.42 -13.66 -0.39
C GLU A 115 0.54 -12.62 0.20
N GLU A 116 1.81 -12.65 -0.20
CA GLU A 116 2.81 -11.67 0.21
C GLU A 116 2.47 -10.26 -0.30
N ALA A 117 2.03 -10.16 -1.55
CA ALA A 117 1.55 -8.90 -2.11
C ALA A 117 0.33 -8.37 -1.36
N LEU A 118 -0.64 -9.23 -1.04
CA LEU A 118 -1.82 -8.87 -0.25
C LEU A 118 -1.46 -8.40 1.17
N LEU A 119 -0.47 -9.03 1.81
CA LEU A 119 0.04 -8.61 3.12
C LEU A 119 0.66 -7.21 3.06
N LEU A 120 1.45 -6.91 2.02
CA LEU A 120 2.00 -5.57 1.81
C LEU A 120 0.87 -4.54 1.57
N VAL A 121 -0.13 -4.86 0.74
CA VAL A 121 -1.29 -4.00 0.49
C VAL A 121 -2.09 -3.73 1.77
N LEU A 122 -2.27 -4.76 2.61
CA LEU A 122 -2.90 -4.62 3.92
C LEU A 122 -2.10 -3.66 4.81
N ASN A 123 -0.77 -3.81 4.86
CA ASN A 123 0.06 -2.91 5.66
C ASN A 123 0.08 -1.48 5.10
N VAL A 124 0.02 -1.28 3.78
CA VAL A 124 -0.25 0.06 3.21
C VAL A 124 -1.55 0.63 3.79
N GLN A 125 -2.64 -0.12 3.81
CA GLN A 125 -3.91 0.36 4.37
C GLN A 125 -3.82 0.69 5.86
N ARG A 126 -3.10 -0.11 6.64
CA ARG A 126 -2.96 0.07 8.10
C ARG A 126 -2.10 1.29 8.45
N PHE A 127 -0.96 1.48 7.78
CA PHE A 127 -0.08 2.62 8.04
C PHE A 127 -0.63 3.95 7.52
N TYR A 128 -1.42 3.93 6.44
CA TYR A 128 -2.01 5.13 5.87
C TYR A 128 -3.42 5.44 6.41
N GLY A 129 -3.92 4.67 7.39
CA GLY A 129 -5.16 5.01 8.11
C GLY A 129 -6.46 4.72 7.35
N ALA A 130 -6.46 3.73 6.45
CA ALA A 130 -7.67 3.26 5.77
C ALA A 130 -8.57 2.38 6.67
N MET A 131 -8.03 1.93 7.81
CA MET A 131 -8.72 1.08 8.79
C MET A 131 -9.28 1.93 9.96
N THR A 132 -10.15 1.34 10.78
CA THR A 132 -10.77 2.00 11.94
C THR A 132 -9.74 2.54 12.92
N ALA A 133 -10.03 3.70 13.52
CA ALA A 133 -9.16 4.33 14.50
C ALA A 133 -8.94 3.43 15.73
N SER A 134 -7.68 3.20 16.06
CA SER A 134 -7.22 2.52 17.27
C SER A 134 -5.89 3.12 17.70
N LEU A 135 -5.44 2.86 18.94
CA LEU A 135 -4.11 3.27 19.40
C LEU A 135 -2.98 2.69 18.53
N SER A 136 -3.20 1.50 17.97
CA SER A 136 -2.30 0.86 17.00
C SER A 136 -2.23 1.67 15.69
N ALA A 137 -3.35 2.21 15.21
CA ALA A 137 -3.37 3.05 14.01
C ALA A 137 -2.60 4.37 14.20
N GLU A 138 -2.65 4.97 15.40
CA GLU A 138 -1.90 6.19 15.73
C GLU A 138 -0.38 5.95 15.69
N ARG A 139 0.10 4.88 16.34
CA ARG A 139 1.53 4.52 16.34
C ARG A 139 2.08 4.25 14.93
N LYS A 140 1.31 3.56 14.10
CA LYS A 140 1.66 3.31 12.69
C LYS A 140 1.75 4.62 11.90
N LEU A 141 0.80 5.53 12.10
CA LEU A 141 0.80 6.83 11.44
C LEU A 141 1.96 7.73 11.91
N GLU A 142 2.35 7.65 13.19
CA GLU A 142 3.54 8.33 13.71
C GLU A 142 4.82 7.82 13.04
N LEU A 143 4.98 6.49 12.90
CA LEU A 143 6.13 5.91 12.17
C LEU A 143 6.19 6.37 10.72
N LEU A 144 5.04 6.42 10.03
CA LEU A 144 4.94 6.94 8.67
C LEU A 144 5.41 8.40 8.57
N ARG A 145 4.96 9.25 9.50
CA ARG A 145 5.35 10.66 9.55
C ARG A 145 6.83 10.85 9.87
N ALA A 146 7.34 10.10 10.86
CA ALA A 146 8.74 10.13 11.25
C ALA A 146 9.65 9.75 10.08
N PHE A 147 9.30 8.69 9.34
CA PHE A 147 10.03 8.31 8.12
C PHE A 147 10.05 9.43 7.09
N THR A 148 8.88 9.99 6.78
CA THR A 148 8.72 11.06 5.77
C THR A 148 9.55 12.30 6.11
N GLN A 149 9.65 12.64 7.38
CA GLN A 149 10.38 13.82 7.85
C GLN A 149 11.88 13.56 8.07
N GLY A 150 12.34 12.31 7.93
CA GLY A 150 13.71 11.93 8.28
C GLY A 150 13.99 12.09 9.78
N ASP A 151 12.96 11.93 10.62
CA ASP A 151 13.08 12.07 12.07
C ASP A 151 13.88 10.90 12.66
N SER A 152 14.81 11.23 13.56
CA SER A 152 15.54 10.26 14.40
C SER A 152 14.64 9.34 15.24
N ALA A 153 13.37 9.71 15.44
CA ALA A 153 12.38 8.89 16.12
C ALA A 153 11.95 7.64 15.29
N PHE A 154 12.18 7.64 13.97
CA PHE A 154 11.91 6.48 13.13
C PHE A 154 12.84 5.31 13.50
N SER A 155 12.25 4.12 13.66
CA SER A 155 12.98 2.89 14.00
C SER A 155 12.49 1.75 13.13
N MET A 156 13.45 1.04 12.51
CA MET A 156 13.18 -0.14 11.70
C MET A 156 12.59 -1.28 12.55
N ASP A 157 13.09 -1.46 13.78
CA ASP A 157 12.61 -2.51 14.67
C ASP A 157 11.14 -2.29 15.05
N LYS A 158 10.78 -1.04 15.39
CA LYS A 158 9.38 -0.66 15.66
C LYS A 158 8.49 -0.83 14.43
N LEU A 159 8.99 -0.52 13.24
CA LEU A 159 8.27 -0.73 11.99
C LEU A 159 7.96 -2.22 11.78
N ILE A 160 8.93 -3.09 11.99
CA ILE A 160 8.77 -4.55 11.88
C ILE A 160 7.73 -5.05 12.89
N GLU A 161 7.83 -4.63 14.14
CA GLU A 161 6.88 -4.98 15.21
C GLU A 161 5.45 -4.54 14.86
N GLU A 162 5.26 -3.28 14.46
CA GLU A 162 3.94 -2.73 14.12
C GLU A 162 3.34 -3.35 12.85
N ALA A 163 4.18 -3.75 11.89
CA ALA A 163 3.75 -4.43 10.66
C ALA A 163 3.31 -5.87 10.94
N ALA A 164 3.91 -6.55 11.92
CA ALA A 164 3.58 -7.92 12.32
C ALA A 164 2.42 -8.00 13.33
N SER A 165 2.23 -6.97 14.16
CA SER A 165 1.09 -6.87 15.07
C SER A 165 -0.22 -6.95 14.27
N LEU A 166 -1.25 -7.62 14.78
CA LEU A 166 -2.60 -7.68 14.18
C LEU A 166 -3.61 -6.76 14.88
N ASP A 167 -3.16 -6.01 15.89
CA ASP A 167 -3.96 -5.08 16.70
C ASP A 167 -4.16 -3.72 16.03
#